data_AF-A0A3S6R2X5-F1
#
_entry.id   AF-A0A3S6R2X5-F1
#
_cell.length_a   1.000
_cell.length_b   1.000
_cell.length_c   1.000
_cell.angle_alpha   90.00
_cell.angle_beta   90.00
_cell.angle_gamma   90.00
#
_symmetry.space_group_name_H-M   'P 1'
#
loop_
_entity.id
_entity.type
_entity.pdbx_description
1 polymer ?
#
loop_
_entity_poly.entity_id
_entity_poly.type
_entity_poly.pdbx_seq_one_letter_code
_entity_poly.pdbx_strand_id
1 'polypeptide(L)'
;MDNYYQKKLNQQRTEILKEILQRLQMWDKTLPQAELIFKQNKQQITDLEKLGFSLNKLNHADRELVKEIVTAYQRILTKIRQDKAEVKRQVLELTYSRGAMKAYLNCNRQRSLINFDF
;
A
#
# COMPACT_ATOMS: atom_id res chain seq x y z
N MET A 1 -0.21 10.41 43.36
CA MET A 1 0.83 11.13 42.57
C MET A 1 0.65 10.88 41.06
N ASP A 2 -0.59 10.65 40.59
CA ASP A 2 -0.82 9.88 39.36
C ASP A 2 -1.14 10.72 38.11
N ASN A 3 -1.45 12.00 38.29
CA ASN A 3 -1.93 12.86 37.20
C ASN A 3 -0.80 13.26 36.22
N TYR A 4 0.41 13.51 36.72
CA TYR A 4 1.54 13.95 35.90
C TYR A 4 2.04 12.86 34.93
N TYR A 5 2.20 11.62 35.42
CA TYR A 5 2.65 10.50 34.61
C TYR A 5 1.63 10.12 33.53
N GLN A 6 0.34 10.10 33.85
CA GLN A 6 -0.69 9.84 32.85
C GLN A 6 -0.80 10.96 31.80
N LYS A 7 -0.66 12.22 32.21
CA LYS A 7 -0.66 13.35 31.27
C LYS A 7 0.52 13.27 30.29
N LYS A 8 1.71 12.91 30.78
CA LYS A 8 2.90 12.72 29.94
C LYS A 8 2.73 11.55 28.96
N LEU A 9 2.19 10.41 29.42
CA LEU A 9 1.88 9.28 28.53
C LEU A 9 0.88 9.69 27.45
N ASN A 10 -0.22 10.36 27.82
CA ASN A 10 -1.24 10.78 26.88
C ASN A 10 -0.68 11.75 25.81
N GLN A 11 0.19 12.68 26.21
CA GLN A 11 0.89 13.56 25.26
C GLN A 11 1.77 12.78 24.30
N GLN A 12 2.60 11.85 24.80
CA GLN A 12 3.45 11.00 23.95
C GLN A 12 2.63 10.19 22.95
N ARG A 13 1.49 9.62 23.37
CA ARG A 13 0.57 8.92 22.49
C ARG A 13 0.05 9.82 21.37
N THR A 14 -0.46 11.00 21.72
CA THR A 14 -1.03 11.93 20.73
C THR A 14 0.03 12.37 19.72
N GLU A 15 1.26 12.62 20.15
CA GLU A 15 2.36 12.97 19.24
C GLU A 15 2.71 11.82 18.29
N ILE A 16 2.78 10.57 18.79
CA ILE A 16 3.01 9.41 17.93
C ILE A 16 1.88 9.24 16.90
N LEU A 17 0.63 9.43 17.29
CA LEU A 17 -0.51 9.36 16.36
C LEU A 17 -0.42 10.45 15.28
N LYS A 18 -0.02 11.68 15.64
CA LYS A 18 0.20 12.76 14.67
C LYS A 18 1.35 12.44 13.72
N GLU A 19 2.46 11.90 14.22
CA GLU A 19 3.58 11.49 13.36
C GLU A 19 3.16 10.41 12.35
N ILE A 20 2.41 9.41 12.80
CA ILE A 20 1.86 8.35 11.93
C ILE A 20 1.00 8.98 10.83
N LEU A 21 0.07 9.87 11.22
CA LEU A 21 -0.80 10.56 10.29
C LEU A 21 -0.01 11.41 9.29
N GLN A 22 0.98 12.15 9.74
CA GLN A 22 1.84 12.99 8.90
C GLN A 22 2.61 12.14 7.88
N ARG A 23 3.19 11.01 8.29
CA ARG A 23 3.87 10.07 7.37
C ARG A 23 2.92 9.55 6.29
N LEU A 24 1.69 9.20 6.67
CA LEU A 24 0.67 8.73 5.73
C LEU A 24 0.23 9.84 4.76
N GLN A 25 0.16 11.09 5.22
CA GLN A 25 -0.16 12.25 4.38
C GLN A 25 0.97 12.64 3.42
N MET A 26 2.23 12.42 3.82
CA MET A 26 3.43 12.67 3.01
C MET A 26 3.72 11.56 1.98
N TRP A 27 2.80 10.61 1.81
CA TRP A 27 2.97 9.53 0.86
C TRP A 27 3.00 10.04 -0.59
N ASP A 28 4.09 9.75 -1.30
CA ASP A 28 4.43 10.11 -2.66
C ASP A 28 3.74 9.24 -3.73
N LYS A 29 2.83 8.37 -3.31
CA LYS A 29 2.08 7.43 -4.16
C LYS A 29 2.90 6.27 -4.72
N THR A 30 4.11 6.04 -4.22
CA THR A 30 4.93 4.89 -4.63
C THR A 30 4.76 3.70 -3.68
N LEU A 31 4.87 2.49 -4.24
CA LEU A 31 4.79 1.25 -3.46
C LEU A 31 5.95 1.11 -2.45
N PRO A 32 7.22 1.38 -2.79
CA PRO A 32 8.33 1.26 -1.83
C PRO A 32 8.17 2.20 -0.64
N GLN A 33 7.69 3.43 -0.87
CA GLN A 33 7.47 4.36 0.23
C GLN A 33 6.26 3.95 1.08
N ALA A 34 5.18 3.42 0.49
CA ALA A 34 4.06 2.88 1.23
C ALA A 34 4.50 1.74 2.18
N GLU A 35 5.34 0.83 1.70
CA GLU A 35 5.88 -0.28 2.49
C GLU A 35 6.74 0.24 3.66
N LEU A 36 7.60 1.23 3.41
CA LEU A 36 8.42 1.86 4.43
C LEU A 36 7.54 2.52 5.52
N ILE A 37 6.54 3.31 5.11
CA ILE A 37 5.60 3.96 6.03
C ILE A 37 4.86 2.91 6.88
N PHE A 38 4.36 1.83 6.26
CA PHE A 38 3.64 0.79 6.98
C PHE A 38 4.53 0.05 7.99
N LYS A 39 5.79 -0.22 7.63
CA LYS A 39 6.76 -0.84 8.54
C LYS A 39 7.07 0.05 9.74
N GLN A 40 7.31 1.34 9.50
CA GLN A 40 7.59 2.32 10.56
C GLN A 40 6.38 2.49 11.49
N ASN A 41 5.19 2.64 10.94
CA ASN A 41 3.98 2.83 11.72
C ASN A 41 3.64 1.56 12.54
N LYS A 42 3.86 0.36 11.99
CA LYS A 42 3.68 -0.90 12.73
C LYS A 42 4.59 -0.97 13.95
N GLN A 43 5.85 -0.55 13.80
CA GLN A 43 6.78 -0.47 14.92
C GLN A 43 6.29 0.50 15.99
N GLN A 44 5.91 1.72 15.60
CA GLN A 44 5.40 2.73 16.54
C GLN A 44 4.12 2.28 17.28
N ILE A 45 3.20 1.60 16.59
CA ILE A 45 2.00 1.03 17.22
C ILE A 45 2.39 -0.07 18.22
N THR A 46 3.34 -0.93 17.88
CA THR A 46 3.82 -1.99 18.78
C THR A 46 4.48 -1.41 20.03
N ASP A 47 5.23 -0.31 19.87
CA ASP A 47 5.88 0.38 20.98
C ASP A 47 4.84 1.10 21.87
N LEU A 48 3.76 1.64 21.29
CA LEU A 48 2.61 2.12 22.05
C LEU A 48 1.94 1.00 22.86
N GLU A 49 1.71 -0.17 22.25
CA GLU A 49 1.11 -1.31 22.97
C GLU A 49 1.97 -1.76 24.16
N LYS A 50 3.29 -1.82 23.99
CA LYS A 50 4.25 -2.14 25.07
C LYS A 50 4.22 -1.12 26.21
N LEU A 51 3.94 0.15 25.92
CA LEU A 51 3.79 1.20 26.92
C LEU A 51 2.44 1.14 27.65
N GLY A 52 1.62 0.10 27.40
CA GLY A 52 0.34 -0.12 28.06
C GLY A 52 -0.79 0.73 27.48
N PHE A 53 -0.60 1.30 26.29
CA PHE A 53 -1.68 2.02 25.61
C PHE A 53 -2.71 1.05 25.06
N SER A 54 -3.94 1.19 25.55
CA SER A 54 -5.11 0.47 25.02
C SER A 54 -6.00 1.43 24.26
N LEU A 55 -6.49 1.00 23.08
CA LEU A 55 -7.48 1.72 22.27
C LEU A 55 -8.76 2.06 23.08
N ASN A 56 -9.06 1.28 24.12
CA ASN A 56 -10.23 1.50 24.97
C ASN A 56 -10.10 2.73 25.89
N LYS A 57 -8.89 3.25 26.08
CA LYS A 57 -8.59 4.44 26.91
C LYS A 57 -8.27 5.70 26.09
N LEU A 58 -8.69 5.73 24.82
CA LEU A 58 -8.53 6.90 23.96
C LEU A 58 -9.55 7.98 24.31
N ASN A 59 -9.07 9.22 24.45
CA ASN A 59 -9.93 10.39 24.53
C ASN A 59 -10.56 10.68 23.15
N HIS A 60 -11.48 11.65 23.08
CA HIS A 60 -12.15 12.00 21.84
C HIS A 60 -11.16 12.43 20.74
N ALA A 61 -10.15 13.24 21.07
CA ALA A 61 -9.19 13.75 20.10
C ALA A 61 -8.35 12.62 19.46
N ASP A 62 -7.89 11.66 20.27
CA ASP A 62 -7.13 10.53 19.76
C ASP A 62 -7.99 9.59 18.90
N ARG A 63 -9.29 9.47 19.20
CA ARG A 63 -10.22 8.71 18.35
C ARG A 63 -10.36 9.32 16.96
N GLU A 64 -10.45 10.64 16.87
CA GLU A 64 -10.49 11.33 15.57
C GLU A 64 -9.17 11.14 14.80
N LEU A 65 -8.02 11.29 15.47
CA LEU A 65 -6.72 10.99 14.85
C LEU A 65 -6.65 9.55 14.32
N VAL A 66 -7.11 8.57 15.10
CA VAL A 66 -7.15 7.17 14.66
C VAL A 66 -8.07 6.98 13.45
N LYS A 67 -9.24 7.63 13.41
CA LYS A 67 -10.13 7.58 12.23
C LYS A 67 -9.45 8.16 10.98
N GLU A 68 -8.76 9.28 11.12
CA GLU A 68 -8.01 9.90 10.02
C GLU A 68 -6.88 8.99 9.53
N ILE A 69 -6.14 8.39 10.46
CA ILE A 69 -5.10 7.39 10.16
C ILE A 69 -5.69 6.22 9.37
N VAL A 70 -6.78 5.60 9.85
CA VAL A 70 -7.44 4.49 9.16
C VAL A 70 -7.89 4.90 7.76
N THR A 71 -8.46 6.10 7.62
CA THR A 71 -8.89 6.63 6.32
C THR A 71 -7.71 6.80 5.37
N ALA A 72 -6.57 7.32 5.86
CA ALA A 72 -5.36 7.47 5.07
C ALA A 72 -4.80 6.11 4.62
N TYR A 73 -4.75 5.11 5.52
CA TYR A 73 -4.39 3.73 5.16
C TYR A 73 -5.28 3.16 4.06
N GLN A 74 -6.60 3.32 4.17
CA GLN A 74 -7.54 2.83 3.17
C GLN A 74 -7.31 3.46 1.79
N ARG A 75 -7.00 4.76 1.74
CA ARG A 75 -6.66 5.45 0.48
C ARG A 75 -5.41 4.86 -0.16
N ILE A 76 -4.34 4.66 0.61
CA ILE A 76 -3.09 4.04 0.13
C ILE A 76 -3.36 2.63 -0.41
N LEU A 77 -4.05 1.80 0.36
CA LEU A 77 -4.40 0.43 -0.04
C LEU A 77 -5.25 0.38 -1.30
N THR A 78 -6.18 1.31 -1.46
CA THR A 78 -7.04 1.38 -2.64
C THR A 78 -6.23 1.69 -3.89
N LYS A 79 -5.30 2.65 -3.79
CA LYS A 79 -4.41 3.01 -4.89
C LYS A 79 -3.48 1.85 -5.27
N ILE A 80 -2.86 1.18 -4.30
CA ILE A 80 -2.03 -0.02 -4.56
C ILE A 80 -2.84 -1.12 -5.25
N ARG A 81 -4.10 -1.34 -4.87
CA ARG A 81 -4.98 -2.31 -5.53
C ARG A 81 -5.29 -1.94 -6.98
N GLN A 82 -5.51 -0.66 -7.25
CA GLN A 82 -5.72 -0.15 -8.61
C GLN A 82 -4.47 -0.38 -9.47
N ASP A 83 -3.30 0.01 -8.97
CA ASP A 83 -2.04 -0.14 -9.70
C ASP A 83 -1.74 -1.62 -9.98
N LYS A 84 -2.01 -2.52 -9.01
CA LYS A 84 -1.90 -3.97 -9.22
C LYS A 84 -2.84 -4.48 -10.32
N ALA A 85 -4.07 -3.97 -10.36
CA ALA A 85 -5.05 -4.38 -11.38
C ALA A 85 -4.63 -3.90 -12.78
N GLU A 86 -4.07 -2.70 -12.87
CA GLU A 86 -3.56 -2.13 -14.12
C GLU A 86 -2.36 -2.93 -14.65
N VAL A 87 -1.36 -3.20 -13.82
CA VAL A 87 -0.20 -4.04 -14.19
C VAL A 87 -0.67 -5.43 -14.65
N LYS A 88 -1.65 -6.03 -13.98
CA LYS A 88 -2.21 -7.32 -14.38
C LYS A 88 -2.85 -7.26 -15.79
N ARG A 89 -3.54 -6.17 -16.12
CA ARG A 89 -4.12 -5.97 -17.46
C ARG A 89 -3.03 -5.85 -18.52
N GLN A 90 -2.01 -5.03 -18.28
CA GLN A 90 -0.89 -4.84 -19.20
C GLN A 90 -0.16 -6.17 -19.47
N VAL A 91 0.09 -6.99 -18.44
CA VAL A 91 0.71 -8.32 -18.60
C VAL A 91 -0.16 -9.25 -19.44
N LEU A 92 -1.48 -9.23 -19.26
CA LEU A 92 -2.40 -10.04 -20.08
C LEU A 92 -2.35 -9.61 -21.55
N GLU A 93 -2.42 -8.30 -21.83
CA GLU A 93 -2.33 -7.76 -23.18
C GLU A 93 -1.02 -8.14 -23.88
N LEU A 94 0.11 -8.05 -23.18
CA LEU A 94 1.41 -8.49 -23.69
C LEU A 94 1.43 -10.00 -23.98
N THR A 95 0.79 -10.80 -23.12
CA THR A 95 0.69 -12.26 -23.31
C THR A 95 -0.15 -12.60 -24.55
N TYR A 96 -1.29 -11.92 -24.73
CA TYR A 96 -2.13 -12.06 -25.92
C TYR A 96 -1.41 -11.63 -27.18
N SER A 97 -0.75 -10.46 -27.16
CA SER A 97 0.05 -9.95 -28.28
C SER A 97 1.17 -10.93 -28.68
N ARG A 98 1.88 -11.49 -27.69
CA ARG A 98 2.90 -12.52 -27.92
C ARG A 98 2.30 -13.78 -28.57
N GLY A 99 1.13 -14.21 -28.14
CA GLY A 99 0.40 -15.34 -28.72
C GLY A 99 0.01 -15.09 -30.18
N ALA A 100 -0.55 -13.92 -30.47
CA ALA A 100 -0.90 -13.50 -31.82
C ALA A 100 0.33 -13.43 -32.72
N MET A 101 1.43 -12.81 -32.25
CA MET A 101 2.68 -12.71 -33.00
C MET A 101 3.27 -14.09 -33.30
N LYS A 102 3.22 -15.04 -32.36
CA LYS A 102 3.64 -16.43 -32.58
C LYS A 102 2.78 -17.12 -33.64
N ALA A 103 1.46 -16.92 -33.61
CA ALA A 103 0.55 -17.47 -34.62
C ALA A 103 0.84 -16.90 -36.02
N TYR A 104 1.04 -15.59 -36.13
CA TYR A 104 1.43 -14.92 -37.38
C TYR A 104 2.76 -15.46 -37.94
N LEU A 105 3.80 -15.55 -37.10
CA LEU A 105 5.10 -16.09 -37.50
C LEU A 105 5.00 -17.54 -37.96
N ASN A 106 4.24 -18.38 -37.27
CA ASN A 106 4.02 -19.76 -37.67
C ASN A 106 3.25 -19.88 -39.00
N CYS A 107 2.23 -19.05 -39.21
CA CYS A 107 1.47 -19.02 -40.46
C CYS A 107 2.35 -18.59 -41.64
N ASN A 108 3.19 -17.57 -41.47
CA ASN A 108 4.14 -17.17 -42.50
C ASN A 108 5.20 -18.24 -42.78
N ARG A 109 5.68 -18.94 -41.74
CA ARG A 109 6.65 -20.03 -41.90
C ARG A 109 6.08 -21.22 -42.66
N GLN A 110 4.79 -21.52 -42.46
CA GLN A 110 4.08 -22.55 -43.22
C GLN A 110 3.79 -22.11 -44.66
N ARG A 111 3.46 -20.83 -44.89
CA ARG A 111 3.29 -20.27 -46.25
C ARG A 111 4.59 -20.22 -47.05
N SER A 112 5.73 -19.97 -46.41
CA SER A 112 7.05 -20.02 -47.09
C SER A 112 7.51 -21.43 -47.45
N LEU A 113 6.85 -22.47 -46.92
CA LEU A 113 7.10 -23.88 -47.26
C LEU A 113 6.16 -24.40 -48.36
N ILE A 114 5.33 -23.53 -48.95
CA ILE A 114 4.63 -23.86 -50.19
C ILE A 114 5.69 -23.86 -51.29
N ASN A 115 6.21 -25.04 -51.61
CA ASN A 115 7.02 -25.27 -52.79
C ASN A 115 6.18 -24.84 -54.00
N PHE A 116 6.64 -23.80 -54.70
CA PHE A 116 6.25 -23.61 -56.08
C PHE A 116 6.99 -24.68 -56.88
N ASP A 117 6.33 -25.82 -57.07
CA ASP A 117 6.71 -26.77 -58.12
C ASP A 117 6.34 -26.09 -59.46
N PHE A 118 7.33 -25.47 -60.10
CA PHE A 118 7.29 -25.06 -61.51
C PHE A 118 7.85 -26.20 -62.38
#